data_AF-A0A535LDR1-F1
#
_entry.id   AF-A0A535LDR1-F1
#
_cell.length_a   1.000
_cell.length_b   1.000
_cell.length_c   1.000
_cell.angle_alpha   90.00
_cell.angle_beta   90.00
_cell.angle_gamma   90.00
#
_symmetry.space_group_name_H-M   'P 1'
#
loop_
_entity.id
_entity.type
_entity.pdbx_description
1 polymer ?
#
loop_
_entity_poly.entity_id
_entity_poly.type
_entity_poly.pdbx_seq_one_letter_code
_entity_poly.pdbx_strand_id
1 'polypeptide(L)'
;MYAAERSVIVTLAEANRLVHRLDHNHVGVVIDAYHVWWDPDIYTRIVEAAGRILGFHVSDWLVPTPDLLMGRGMMGDGVIELRRLRYAVEAAGYTGPIEVEIFNQALWDMPCDDVLQLMRTRYLDYV
;
A
#
# COMPACT_ATOMS: atom_id res chain seq x y z
N MET A 1 5.47 8.03 13.22
CA MET A 1 4.33 7.33 13.85
C MET A 1 4.61 5.84 13.94
N TYR A 2 4.54 5.08 12.85
CA TYR A 2 4.91 3.66 12.84
C TYR A 2 6.39 3.41 13.19
N ALA A 3 7.29 4.30 12.75
CA ALA A 3 8.72 4.25 13.06
C ALA A 3 9.06 4.17 14.56
N ALA A 4 8.25 4.82 15.40
CA ALA A 4 8.55 4.97 16.82
C ALA A 4 8.11 3.76 17.66
N GLU A 5 7.12 2.99 17.18
CA GLU A 5 6.43 2.00 18.02
C GLU A 5 6.18 0.64 17.35
N ARG A 6 6.27 0.53 16.01
CA ARG A 6 5.79 -0.64 15.26
C ARG A 6 6.78 -1.23 14.27
N SER A 7 7.54 -0.40 13.55
CA SER A 7 8.50 -0.87 12.54
C SER A 7 9.77 -0.06 12.56
N VAL A 8 10.92 -0.74 12.50
CA VAL A 8 12.24 -0.12 12.34
C VAL A 8 12.65 0.03 10.87
N ILE A 9 11.85 -0.49 9.93
CA ILE A 9 12.00 -0.31 8.48
C ILE A 9 10.87 0.62 8.06
N VAL A 10 11.21 1.85 7.63
CA VAL A 10 10.23 2.94 7.47
C VAL A 10 10.18 3.49 6.05
N THR A 11 11.04 2.99 5.17
CA THR A 11 11.06 3.32 3.74
C THR A 11 11.23 2.07 2.88
N LEU A 12 10.76 2.12 1.63
CA LEU A 12 11.03 1.07 0.66
C LEU A 12 12.53 0.96 0.36
N ALA A 13 13.28 2.07 0.45
CA ALA A 13 14.73 2.09 0.31
C ALA A 13 15.45 1.18 1.35
N GLU A 14 15.02 1.24 2.61
CA GLU A 14 15.55 0.39 3.68
C GLU A 14 15.21 -1.08 3.46
N ALA A 15 13.95 -1.35 3.09
CA ALA A 15 13.49 -2.70 2.78
C ALA A 15 14.28 -3.30 1.62
N ASN A 16 14.44 -2.57 0.51
CA ASN A 16 15.23 -3.01 -0.65
C ASN A 16 16.69 -3.31 -0.28
N ARG A 17 17.32 -2.46 0.54
CA ARG A 17 18.68 -2.72 1.04
C ARG A 17 18.77 -4.02 1.84
N LEU A 18 17.77 -4.33 2.67
CA LEU A 18 17.74 -5.56 3.44
C LEU A 18 17.51 -6.78 2.52
N VAL A 19 16.56 -6.70 1.60
CA VAL A 19 16.28 -7.75 0.61
C VAL A 19 17.54 -8.06 -0.21
N HIS A 20 18.23 -7.04 -0.70
CA HIS A 20 19.47 -7.22 -1.46
C HIS A 20 20.60 -7.84 -0.63
N ARG A 21 20.74 -7.44 0.65
CA ARG A 21 21.74 -8.02 1.56
C ARG A 21 21.48 -9.49 1.89
N LEU A 22 20.22 -9.89 1.98
CA LEU A 22 19.82 -11.26 2.29
C LEU A 22 19.87 -12.17 1.06
N ASP A 23 19.65 -11.60 -0.14
CA ASP A 23 19.73 -12.26 -1.46
C ASP A 23 19.11 -13.66 -1.51
N HIS A 24 17.87 -13.77 -1.05
CA HIS A 24 17.14 -15.04 -1.00
C HIS A 24 15.84 -14.98 -1.79
N ASN A 25 15.51 -16.04 -2.52
CA ASN A 25 14.33 -16.08 -3.41
C ASN A 25 12.98 -16.02 -2.71
N HIS A 26 12.95 -16.24 -1.40
CA HIS A 26 11.75 -16.12 -0.56
C HIS A 26 11.67 -14.78 0.18
N VAL A 27 12.62 -13.87 -0.05
CA VAL A 27 12.68 -12.58 0.61
C VAL A 27 12.44 -11.49 -0.44
N GLY A 28 11.53 -10.58 -0.12
CA GLY A 28 11.11 -9.50 -1.00
C GLY A 28 10.33 -8.45 -0.21
N VAL A 29 9.61 -7.60 -0.92
CA VAL A 29 8.84 -6.49 -0.34
C VAL A 29 7.36 -6.59 -0.68
N VAL A 30 6.52 -6.20 0.28
CA VAL A 30 5.13 -5.84 0.01
C VAL A 30 5.08 -4.32 -0.06
N ILE A 31 4.56 -3.79 -1.16
CA ILE A 31 4.39 -2.36 -1.35
C ILE A 31 2.97 -2.02 -0.95
N ASP A 32 2.79 -1.44 0.23
CA ASP A 32 1.50 -0.92 0.68
C ASP A 32 1.46 0.59 0.42
N ALA A 33 0.49 1.03 -0.40
CA ALA A 33 0.30 2.42 -0.76
C ALA A 33 0.24 3.34 0.47
N TYR A 34 -0.44 2.93 1.54
CA TYR A 34 -0.58 3.72 2.78
C TYR A 34 0.77 4.01 3.45
N HIS A 35 1.74 3.09 3.29
CA HIS A 35 3.05 3.20 3.90
C HIS A 35 4.07 3.98 3.07
N VAL A 36 3.84 4.12 1.76
CA VAL A 36 4.86 4.65 0.84
C VAL A 36 4.45 5.88 0.02
N TRP A 37 3.17 6.24 -0.02
CA TRP A 37 2.68 7.30 -0.93
C TRP A 37 3.35 8.67 -0.77
N TRP A 38 3.86 8.96 0.44
CA TRP A 38 4.47 10.24 0.80
C TRP A 38 5.94 10.35 0.37
N ASP A 39 6.59 9.22 0.01
CA ASP A 39 8.02 9.17 -0.28
C ASP A 39 8.31 9.79 -1.67
N PRO A 40 9.11 10.87 -1.76
CA PRO A 40 9.40 11.53 -3.04
C PRO A 40 10.18 10.64 -4.01
N ASP A 41 10.91 9.65 -3.51
CA ASP A 41 11.72 8.74 -4.33
C ASP A 41 10.99 7.44 -4.68
N ILE A 42 9.70 7.32 -4.32
CA ILE A 42 8.96 6.05 -4.37
C ILE A 42 9.06 5.34 -5.72
N TYR A 43 8.94 6.08 -6.83
CA TYR A 43 9.00 5.48 -8.16
C TYR A 43 10.37 4.88 -8.48
N THR A 44 11.45 5.53 -8.05
CA THR A 44 12.80 4.97 -8.16
C THR A 44 12.94 3.73 -7.29
N ARG A 45 12.40 3.75 -6.06
CA ARG A 45 12.46 2.62 -5.13
C ARG A 45 11.65 1.41 -5.61
N ILE A 46 10.53 1.64 -6.32
CA ILE A 46 9.74 0.57 -6.94
C ILE A 46 10.54 -0.11 -8.06
N VAL A 47 11.24 0.66 -8.90
CA VAL A 47 12.10 0.10 -9.96
C VAL A 47 13.22 -0.77 -9.37
N GLU A 48 13.84 -0.34 -8.27
CA GLU A 48 14.86 -1.12 -7.58
C GLU A 48 14.33 -2.42 -6.97
N ALA A 49 13.03 -2.48 -6.65
CA ALA A 49 12.37 -3.66 -6.12
C ALA A 49 11.96 -4.67 -7.22
N ALA A 50 12.20 -4.38 -8.50
CA ALA A 50 11.79 -5.24 -9.61
C ALA A 50 12.25 -6.69 -9.43
N GLY A 51 11.35 -7.63 -9.67
CA GLY A 51 11.57 -9.07 -9.43
C GLY A 51 11.62 -9.49 -7.96
N ARG A 52 11.45 -8.56 -7.00
CA ARG A 52 11.39 -8.82 -5.54
C ARG A 52 10.09 -8.31 -4.89
N ILE A 53 9.13 -7.81 -5.67
CA ILE A 53 7.80 -7.41 -5.16
C ILE A 53 6.96 -8.68 -4.97
N LEU A 54 6.51 -8.92 -3.74
CA LEU A 54 5.72 -10.09 -3.35
C LEU A 54 4.23 -9.75 -3.13
N GLY A 55 3.91 -8.48 -2.93
CA GLY A 55 2.54 -8.01 -2.68
C GLY A 55 2.39 -6.53 -3.03
N PHE A 56 1.17 -6.14 -3.37
CA PHE A 56 0.78 -4.74 -3.53
C PHE A 56 -0.55 -4.50 -2.82
N HIS A 57 -0.54 -3.66 -1.78
CA HIS A 57 -1.72 -3.33 -0.99
C HIS A 57 -2.20 -1.91 -1.31
N VAL A 58 -3.51 -1.74 -1.36
CA VAL A 58 -4.18 -0.46 -1.58
C VAL A 58 -5.18 -0.16 -0.47
N SER A 59 -5.23 1.13 -0.15
CA SER A 59 -6.23 1.81 0.67
C SER A 59 -6.13 3.29 0.30
N ASP A 60 -6.49 4.22 1.17
CA ASP A 60 -6.27 5.64 0.93
C ASP A 60 -5.85 6.42 2.18
N TRP A 61 -5.31 7.61 1.97
CA TRP A 61 -4.95 8.54 3.04
C TRP A 61 -6.00 9.64 3.16
N LEU A 62 -6.85 9.56 4.19
CA LEU A 62 -7.86 10.57 4.46
C LEU A 62 -7.24 11.87 4.96
N VAL A 63 -7.84 13.01 4.58
CA VAL A 63 -7.43 14.35 5.02
C VAL A 63 -8.63 15.10 5.62
N PRO A 64 -8.61 15.41 6.94
CA PRO A 64 -7.63 14.98 7.93
C PRO A 64 -7.72 13.47 8.23
N THR A 65 -6.62 12.87 8.68
CA THR A 65 -6.60 11.46 9.08
C THR A 65 -7.28 11.30 10.44
N PRO A 66 -8.31 10.45 10.59
CA PRO A 66 -9.12 10.39 11.81
C PRO A 66 -8.45 9.62 12.96
N ASP A 67 -7.56 8.68 12.63
CA ASP A 67 -6.81 7.87 13.60
C ASP A 67 -5.47 7.42 13.01
N LEU A 68 -4.51 7.09 13.87
CA LEU A 68 -3.15 6.71 13.46
C LEU A 68 -3.08 5.29 12.87
N LEU A 69 -3.90 4.38 13.39
CA LEU A 69 -4.00 2.98 12.96
C LEU A 69 -5.28 2.74 12.16
N MET A 70 -6.41 3.16 12.71
CA MET A 70 -7.77 2.98 12.15
C MET A 70 -8.15 4.11 11.19
N GLY A 71 -7.16 4.75 10.54
CA GLY A 71 -7.34 5.94 9.72
C GLY A 71 -7.31 5.70 8.21
N ARG A 72 -7.21 4.44 7.76
CA ARG A 72 -7.17 4.13 6.33
C ARG A 72 -8.50 4.46 5.67
N GLY A 73 -8.45 5.04 4.48
CA GLY A 73 -9.62 5.34 3.65
C GLY A 73 -9.96 4.21 2.69
N MET A 74 -11.21 4.20 2.21
CA MET A 74 -11.57 3.48 1.00
C MET A 74 -10.93 4.17 -0.22
N MET A 75 -10.50 3.39 -1.21
CA MET A 75 -9.82 3.92 -2.40
C MET A 75 -10.65 5.02 -3.08
N GLY A 76 -10.03 6.18 -3.31
CA GLY A 76 -10.66 7.35 -3.93
C GLY A 76 -11.30 8.33 -2.95
N ASP A 77 -11.35 8.02 -1.65
CA ASP A 77 -11.81 8.97 -0.63
C ASP A 77 -10.66 9.83 -0.05
N GLY A 78 -9.41 9.49 -0.36
CA GLY A 78 -8.23 10.19 0.13
C GLY A 78 -7.44 10.88 -0.98
N VAL A 79 -6.12 10.99 -0.75
CA VAL A 79 -5.21 11.76 -1.60
C VAL A 79 -4.15 10.92 -2.31
N ILE A 80 -4.17 9.59 -2.16
CA ILE A 80 -3.16 8.73 -2.78
C ILE A 80 -3.44 8.61 -4.29
N GLU A 81 -2.43 8.88 -5.11
CA GLU A 81 -2.45 8.64 -6.56
C GLU A 81 -2.30 7.14 -6.89
N LEU A 82 -3.33 6.35 -6.57
CA LEU A 82 -3.30 4.88 -6.57
C LEU A 82 -2.97 4.28 -7.94
N ARG A 83 -3.62 4.76 -9.02
CA ARG A 83 -3.34 4.27 -10.38
C ARG A 83 -1.88 4.47 -10.77
N ARG A 84 -1.27 5.59 -10.37
CA ARG A 84 0.13 5.89 -10.68
C ARG A 84 1.08 4.96 -9.92
N LEU A 85 0.79 4.65 -8.65
CA LEU A 85 1.55 3.65 -7.89
C LEU A 85 1.38 2.25 -8.49
N ARG A 86 0.15 1.84 -8.79
CA ARG A 86 -0.16 0.57 -9.44
C ARG A 86 0.64 0.40 -10.73
N TYR A 87 0.60 1.37 -11.65
CA TYR A 87 1.31 1.28 -12.92
C TYR A 87 2.83 1.16 -12.72
N ALA A 88 3.40 1.81 -11.71
CA ALA A 88 4.81 1.66 -11.39
C ALA A 88 5.14 0.26 -10.89
N VAL A 89 4.29 -0.32 -10.04
CA VAL A 89 4.44 -1.68 -9.50
C VAL A 89 4.28 -2.74 -10.61
N GLU A 90 3.29 -2.58 -11.48
CA GLU A 90 3.09 -3.43 -12.67
C GLU A 90 4.28 -3.34 -13.63
N ALA A 91 4.80 -2.12 -13.88
CA ALA A 91 5.98 -1.91 -14.73
C ALA A 91 7.26 -2.52 -14.15
N ALA A 92 7.36 -2.66 -12.81
CA ALA A 92 8.43 -3.37 -12.12
C ALA A 92 8.27 -4.91 -12.17
N GLY A 93 7.23 -5.42 -12.85
CA GLY A 93 7.03 -6.83 -13.13
C GLY A 93 6.13 -7.57 -12.14
N TYR A 94 5.46 -6.88 -11.22
CA TYR A 94 4.48 -7.51 -10.34
C TYR A 94 3.18 -7.79 -11.09
N THR A 95 2.74 -9.05 -11.10
CA THR A 95 1.52 -9.51 -11.78
C THR A 95 0.55 -10.23 -10.84
N GLY A 96 0.81 -10.14 -9.53
CA GLY A 96 -0.05 -10.74 -8.50
C GLY A 96 -1.33 -9.93 -8.24
N PRO A 97 -2.17 -10.40 -7.31
CA PRO A 97 -3.38 -9.70 -6.92
C PRO A 97 -3.05 -8.35 -6.26
N ILE A 98 -3.95 -7.38 -6.41
CA ILE A 98 -3.92 -6.14 -5.64
C ILE A 98 -4.82 -6.34 -4.42
N GLU A 99 -4.23 -6.25 -3.23
CA GLU A 99 -4.95 -6.49 -1.98
C GLU A 99 -5.53 -5.19 -1.42
N VAL A 100 -6.81 -5.19 -1.06
CA VAL A 100 -7.44 -4.04 -0.37
C VAL A 100 -7.31 -4.23 1.14
N GLU A 101 -6.51 -3.40 1.80
CA GLU A 101 -6.23 -3.51 3.24
C GLU A 101 -6.63 -2.23 3.98
N ILE A 102 -7.78 -2.26 4.66
CA ILE A 102 -8.37 -1.09 5.31
C ILE A 102 -8.67 -1.37 6.79
N PHE A 103 -7.99 -0.61 7.65
CA PHE A 103 -8.30 -0.50 9.07
C PHE A 103 -9.04 0.81 9.30
N ASN A 104 -10.35 0.71 9.54
CA ASN A 104 -11.23 1.85 9.73
C ASN A 104 -12.50 1.41 10.46
N GLN A 105 -12.71 1.93 11.68
CA GLN A 105 -13.83 1.51 12.52
C GLN A 105 -15.19 1.80 11.87
N ALA A 106 -15.35 2.95 11.22
CA ALA A 106 -16.61 3.31 10.58
C ALA A 106 -16.96 2.35 9.43
N LEU A 107 -15.97 1.88 8.67
CA LEU A 107 -16.18 0.86 7.64
C LEU A 107 -16.43 -0.52 8.25
N TRP A 108 -15.79 -0.86 9.37
CA TRP A 108 -16.03 -2.13 10.07
C TRP A 108 -17.41 -2.21 10.73
N ASP A 109 -17.98 -1.07 11.12
CA ASP A 109 -19.32 -0.97 11.71
C ASP A 109 -20.44 -1.07 10.66
N MET A 110 -20.11 -0.96 9.36
CA MET A 110 -21.08 -1.14 8.27
C MET A 110 -21.42 -2.63 8.04
N PRO A 111 -22.61 -2.94 7.49
CA PRO A 111 -22.92 -4.29 7.05
C PRO A 111 -21.89 -4.80 6.02
N CYS A 112 -21.45 -6.05 6.17
CA CYS A 112 -20.39 -6.65 5.35
C CYS A 112 -20.67 -6.55 3.84
N ASP A 113 -21.90 -6.86 3.41
CA ASP A 113 -22.29 -6.83 2.00
C ASP A 113 -22.17 -5.42 1.41
N ASP A 114 -22.54 -4.39 2.18
CA ASP A 114 -22.44 -2.99 1.77
C ASP A 114 -20.98 -2.56 1.61
N VAL A 115 -20.11 -2.97 2.54
CA VAL A 115 -18.66 -2.70 2.47
C VAL A 115 -18.04 -3.38 1.28
N LEU A 116 -18.37 -4.65 1.03
CA LEU A 116 -17.84 -5.40 -0.11
C LEU A 116 -18.30 -4.82 -1.45
N GLN A 117 -19.57 -4.40 -1.53
CA GLN A 117 -20.09 -3.74 -2.73
C GLN A 117 -19.40 -2.40 -2.97
N LEU A 118 -19.25 -1.58 -1.93
CA LEU A 118 -18.52 -0.31 -2.01
C LEU A 118 -17.07 -0.53 -2.43
N MET A 119 -16.38 -1.47 -1.78
CA MET A 119 -14.98 -1.82 -2.07
C MET A 119 -14.81 -2.24 -3.53
N ARG A 120 -15.70 -3.08 -4.06
CA ARG A 120 -15.66 -3.49 -5.46
C ARG A 120 -15.81 -2.31 -6.42
N THR A 121 -16.78 -1.43 -6.17
CA THR A 121 -16.98 -0.24 -7.00
C THR A 121 -15.74 0.66 -6.96
N ARG A 122 -15.24 0.96 -5.76
CA ARG A 122 -14.08 1.83 -5.58
C ARG A 122 -12.79 1.25 -6.16
N TYR A 123 -12.61 -0.06 -6.07
CA TYR A 123 -11.51 -0.75 -6.72
C TYR A 123 -11.53 -0.52 -8.23
N LEU A 124 -12.68 -0.74 -8.88
CA LEU A 124 -12.81 -0.56 -10.33
C LEU A 124 -12.63 0.91 -10.77
N ASP A 125 -13.06 1.85 -9.92
CA ASP A 125 -13.04 3.28 -10.24
C ASP A 125 -11.66 3.93 -9.97
N TYR A 126 -10.91 3.49 -8.96
CA TYR A 126 -9.73 4.22 -8.47
C TYR A 126 -8.42 3.44 -8.48
N VAL A 127 -8.45 2.12 -8.65
CA VAL A 127 -7.26 1.25 -8.67
C VAL A 127 -6.98 0.77 -10.08
#